data_AF-A0A0D2LMX5-F1
#
_entry.id   AF-A0A0D2LMX5-F1
#
_cell.length_a   1.000
_cell.length_b   1.000
_cell.length_c   1.000
_cell.angle_alpha   90.00
_cell.angle_beta   90.00
_cell.angle_gamma   90.00
#
_symmetry.space_group_name_H-M   'P 1'
#
loop_
_entity.id
_entity.type
_entity.pdbx_description
1 polymer ?
#
loop_
_entity_poly.entity_id
_entity_poly.type
_entity_poly.pdbx_seq_one_letter_code
_entity_poly.pdbx_strand_id
1 'polypeptide(L)'
;DPAPYDYFPFFYSRIFGLSWVFHGLAPPGSKVVPFGLPAALEAAPKGEAAKFGAYWVDAEGRVAGVFLESGSNDENAAAKAVAKARVAAPGDLGEQGAGFLLAAAAKL
;
A
#
# COMPACT_ATOMS: atom_id res chain seq x y z
N ASP A 1 9.93 19.71 28.65
CA ASP A 1 9.61 18.34 28.20
C ASP A 1 9.93 18.17 26.73
N PRO A 2 10.50 17.02 26.31
CA PRO A 2 10.70 16.74 24.90
C PRO A 2 9.35 16.51 24.20
N ALA A 3 9.29 16.86 22.91
CA ALA A 3 8.12 16.58 22.09
C ALA A 3 7.85 15.06 22.03
N PRO A 4 6.57 14.64 21.98
CA PRO A 4 6.22 13.22 21.86
C PRO A 4 6.72 12.64 20.53
N TYR A 5 7.07 11.35 20.54
CA TYR A 5 7.53 10.63 19.35
C TYR A 5 6.36 10.34 18.39
N ASP A 6 6.35 11.01 17.25
CA ASP A 6 5.35 10.83 16.18
C ASP A 6 5.76 9.71 15.20
N TYR A 7 5.60 8.46 15.63
CA TYR A 7 5.91 7.30 14.80
C TYR A 7 4.83 7.06 13.75
N PHE A 8 5.21 7.03 12.47
CA PHE A 8 4.36 6.50 11.42
C PHE A 8 4.68 5.02 11.19
N PRO A 9 3.72 4.09 11.40
CA PRO A 9 4.04 2.68 11.36
C PRO A 9 4.54 2.21 10.00
N PHE A 10 5.62 1.44 10.07
CA PHE A 10 6.28 0.82 8.94
C PHE A 10 6.69 -0.59 9.33
N PHE A 11 6.37 -1.55 8.48
CA PHE A 11 6.81 -2.93 8.61
C PHE A 11 7.23 -3.44 7.23
N TYR A 12 8.17 -4.35 7.17
CA TYR A 12 8.57 -4.99 5.92
C TYR A 12 9.09 -6.39 6.19
N SER A 13 9.07 -7.23 5.16
CA SER A 13 9.73 -8.53 5.20
C SER A 13 10.20 -8.95 3.82
N ARG A 14 11.14 -9.89 3.81
CA ARG A 14 11.70 -10.48 2.60
C ARG A 14 11.88 -11.98 2.82
N ILE A 15 11.37 -12.78 1.89
CA ILE A 15 11.53 -14.23 1.91
C ILE A 15 11.45 -14.77 0.49
N PHE A 16 12.39 -15.66 0.12
CA PHE A 16 12.55 -16.11 -1.26
C PHE A 16 12.70 -14.92 -2.22
N GLY A 17 11.96 -14.90 -3.34
CA GLY A 17 11.88 -13.77 -4.26
C GLY A 17 10.90 -12.67 -3.86
N LEU A 18 10.25 -12.78 -2.69
CA LEU A 18 9.25 -11.80 -2.23
C LEU A 18 9.94 -10.72 -1.38
N SER A 19 9.51 -9.47 -1.59
CA SER A 19 9.90 -8.32 -0.82
C SER A 19 8.75 -7.34 -0.73
N TRP A 20 8.15 -7.26 0.45
CA TRP A 20 6.99 -6.41 0.69
C TRP A 20 7.20 -5.43 1.83
N VAL A 21 6.48 -4.31 1.73
CA VAL A 21 6.39 -3.29 2.75
C VAL A 21 4.93 -3.07 3.15
N PHE A 22 4.73 -2.58 4.37
CA PHE A 22 3.49 -2.08 4.87
C PHE A 22 3.71 -0.68 5.48
N HIS A 23 2.95 0.29 5.01
CA HIS A 23 2.94 1.67 5.51
C HIS A 23 1.59 1.98 6.13
N GLY A 24 1.58 2.58 7.33
CA GLY A 24 0.36 3.06 7.98
C GLY A 24 -0.29 2.04 8.90
N LEU A 25 -1.62 2.02 8.93
CA LEU A 25 -2.39 1.24 9.90
C LEU A 25 -3.39 0.32 9.19
N ALA A 26 -3.76 -0.75 9.87
CA ALA A 26 -4.88 -1.61 9.53
C ALA A 26 -5.95 -1.52 10.64
N PRO A 27 -6.71 -0.40 10.74
CA PRO A 27 -7.68 -0.23 11.81
C PRO A 27 -8.79 -1.28 11.74
N PRO A 28 -9.35 -1.74 12.86
CA PRO A 28 -10.54 -2.58 12.85
C PRO A 28 -11.68 -1.91 12.06
N GLY A 29 -12.38 -2.70 11.23
CA GLY A 29 -13.50 -2.20 10.42
C GLY A 29 -13.10 -1.51 9.11
N SER A 30 -11.81 -1.36 8.81
CA SER A 30 -11.36 -0.85 7.51
C SER A 30 -11.74 -1.80 6.37
N LYS A 31 -12.13 -1.24 5.22
CA LYS A 31 -12.31 -2.00 3.98
C LYS A 31 -10.94 -2.30 3.38
N VAL A 32 -10.66 -3.57 3.11
CA VAL A 32 -9.46 -3.99 2.38
C VAL A 32 -9.75 -3.98 0.88
N VAL A 33 -8.94 -3.26 0.11
CA VAL A 33 -9.05 -3.16 -1.36
C VAL A 33 -7.81 -3.79 -1.99
N PRO A 34 -7.87 -5.05 -2.45
CA PRO A 34 -6.75 -5.71 -3.09
C PRO A 34 -6.56 -5.24 -4.54
N PHE A 35 -5.34 -5.31 -5.05
CA PHE A 35 -5.00 -5.08 -6.46
C PHE A 35 -3.90 -6.02 -6.93
N GLY A 36 -3.83 -6.29 -8.24
CA GLY A 36 -2.76 -7.09 -8.85
C GLY A 36 -2.77 -8.58 -8.54
N LEU A 37 -3.71 -9.09 -7.73
CA LEU A 37 -3.78 -10.50 -7.33
C LEU A 37 -3.91 -11.48 -8.51
N PRO A 38 -4.76 -11.24 -9.54
CA PRO A 38 -4.86 -12.18 -10.66
C PRO A 38 -3.53 -12.41 -11.38
N ALA A 39 -2.82 -11.34 -11.73
CA ALA A 39 -1.50 -11.43 -12.38
C ALA A 39 -0.46 -12.12 -11.47
N ALA A 40 -0.51 -11.87 -10.15
CA ALA A 40 0.37 -12.54 -9.20
C ALA A 40 0.11 -14.04 -9.09
N LEU A 41 -1.16 -14.46 -9.11
CA LEU A 41 -1.54 -15.88 -9.09
C LEU A 41 -1.13 -16.61 -10.39
N GLU A 42 -1.14 -15.93 -11.53
CA GLU A 42 -0.65 -16.48 -12.79
C GLU A 42 0.88 -16.61 -12.86
N ALA A 43 1.59 -15.67 -12.22
CA ALA A 43 3.06 -15.66 -12.17
C ALA A 43 3.64 -16.67 -11.16
N ALA A 44 2.94 -16.92 -10.06
CA ALA A 44 3.44 -17.73 -8.94
C ALA A 44 3.90 -19.16 -9.34
N PRO A 45 3.17 -19.95 -10.15
CA PRO A 45 3.62 -21.28 -10.56
C PRO A 45 4.88 -21.27 -11.43
N LYS A 46 5.20 -20.13 -12.05
CA LYS A 46 6.37 -19.94 -12.93
C LYS A 46 7.60 -19.43 -12.17
N GLY A 47 7.46 -19.12 -10.88
CA GLY A 47 8.51 -18.47 -10.09
C GLY A 47 8.80 -17.04 -10.54
N GLU A 48 7.87 -16.42 -11.26
CA GLU A 48 8.01 -15.05 -11.74
C GLU A 48 7.59 -14.06 -10.65
N ALA A 49 8.34 -12.97 -10.51
CA ALA A 49 7.97 -11.90 -9.59
C ALA A 49 6.75 -11.14 -10.12
N ALA A 50 5.81 -10.81 -9.23
CA ALA A 50 4.63 -10.05 -9.58
C ALA A 50 4.34 -8.99 -8.53
N LYS A 51 3.90 -7.82 -8.99
CA LYS A 51 3.50 -6.71 -8.14
C LYS A 51 2.03 -6.82 -7.81
N PHE A 52 1.72 -6.87 -6.53
CA PHE A 52 0.36 -6.85 -6.01
C PHE A 52 0.35 -6.18 -4.64
N GLY A 53 -0.83 -5.83 -4.18
CA GLY A 53 -0.95 -5.23 -2.87
C GLY A 53 -2.37 -5.09 -2.39
N ALA A 54 -2.52 -4.33 -1.30
CA ALA A 54 -3.82 -4.00 -0.77
C ALA A 54 -3.79 -2.65 -0.04
N TYR A 55 -4.91 -1.94 -0.12
CA TYR A 55 -5.18 -0.74 0.66
C TYR A 55 -6.09 -1.07 1.82
N TRP A 56 -5.83 -0.46 2.97
CA TRP A 56 -6.77 -0.38 4.09
C TRP A 56 -7.43 0.98 4.03
N VAL A 57 -8.73 0.99 3.77
CA VAL A 57 -9.55 2.20 3.69
C VAL A 57 -10.37 2.33 4.97
N ASP A 58 -10.20 3.44 5.69
CA ASP A 58 -10.93 3.71 6.93
C ASP A 58 -12.42 4.02 6.70
N ALA A 59 -13.17 4.18 7.80
CA ALA A 59 -14.61 4.41 7.77
C ALA A 59 -14.99 5.72 7.05
N GLU A 60 -14.06 6.67 6.96
CA GLU A 60 -14.24 7.93 6.23
C GLU A 60 -13.84 7.82 4.74
N GLY A 61 -13.50 6.62 4.27
CA GLY A 61 -13.14 6.39 2.87
C GLY A 61 -11.72 6.84 2.53
N ARG A 62 -10.80 6.92 3.51
CA ARG A 62 -9.41 7.36 3.29
C ARG A 62 -8.42 6.23 3.44
N VAL A 63 -7.32 6.30 2.69
CA VAL A 63 -6.24 5.31 2.77
C VAL A 63 -5.52 5.44 4.11
N ALA A 64 -5.71 4.44 4.97
CA ALA A 64 -5.10 4.31 6.28
C ALA A 64 -3.80 3.50 6.26
N GLY A 65 -3.73 2.51 5.35
CA GLY A 65 -2.60 1.61 5.23
C GLY A 65 -2.43 1.08 3.81
N VAL A 66 -1.19 0.75 3.46
CA VAL A 66 -0.82 0.21 2.15
C VAL A 66 0.16 -0.93 2.34
N PHE A 67 -0.21 -2.11 1.85
CA PHE A 67 0.69 -3.25 1.63
C PHE A 67 1.10 -3.26 0.16
N LEU A 68 2.39 -3.42 -0.11
CA LEU A 68 2.92 -3.49 -1.47
C LEU A 68 4.05 -4.53 -1.56
N GLU A 69 3.83 -5.57 -2.34
CA GLU A 69 4.84 -6.55 -2.74
C GLU A 69 5.50 -6.11 -4.05
N SER A 70 6.82 -6.26 -4.14
CA SER A 70 7.61 -5.94 -5.35
C SER A 70 7.45 -4.48 -5.81
N GLY A 71 7.25 -3.56 -4.86
CA GLY A 71 7.16 -2.12 -5.10
C GLY A 71 8.51 -1.46 -5.38
N SER A 72 8.55 -0.52 -6.32
CA SER A 72 9.71 0.32 -6.56
C SER A 72 9.95 1.28 -5.37
N ASN A 73 11.13 1.90 -5.31
CA ASN A 73 11.41 2.90 -4.28
C ASN A 73 10.41 4.07 -4.32
N ASP A 74 10.05 4.53 -5.53
CA ASP A 74 9.10 5.63 -5.72
C ASP A 74 7.69 5.22 -5.28
N GLU A 75 7.27 4.00 -5.61
CA GLU A 75 5.96 3.47 -5.18
C GLU A 75 5.90 3.30 -3.66
N ASN A 76 6.98 2.82 -3.02
CA ASN A 76 7.05 2.70 -1.56
C ASN A 76 7.02 4.07 -0.88
N ALA A 77 7.75 5.07 -1.41
CA ALA A 77 7.70 6.43 -0.92
C ALA A 77 6.31 7.05 -1.07
N ALA A 78 5.67 6.83 -2.23
CA ALA A 78 4.31 7.29 -2.50
C ALA A 78 3.28 6.59 -1.58
N ALA A 79 3.41 5.29 -1.33
CA ALA A 79 2.58 4.54 -0.37
C ALA A 79 2.63 5.17 1.02
N LYS A 80 3.83 5.50 1.51
CA LYS A 80 4.00 6.22 2.78
C LYS A 80 3.30 7.57 2.77
N ALA A 81 3.49 8.38 1.72
CA ALA A 81 2.92 9.71 1.63
C ALA A 81 1.38 9.67 1.62
N VAL A 82 0.80 8.81 0.77
CA VAL A 82 -0.65 8.62 0.62
C VAL A 82 -1.29 8.18 1.94
N ALA A 83 -0.73 7.17 2.61
CA ALA A 83 -1.26 6.67 3.88
C ALA A 83 -1.09 7.68 5.03
N LYS A 84 0.04 8.41 5.07
CA LYS A 84 0.28 9.43 6.10
C LYS A 84 -0.66 10.63 5.93
N ALA A 85 -0.95 11.04 4.69
CA ALA A 85 -1.85 12.14 4.38
C ALA A 85 -3.34 11.76 4.44
N ARG A 86 -3.68 10.47 4.61
CA ARG A 86 -5.07 9.97 4.61
C ARG A 86 -5.83 10.39 3.36
N VAL A 87 -5.21 10.18 2.19
CA VAL A 87 -5.82 10.53 0.90
C VAL A 87 -7.12 9.74 0.70
N ALA A 88 -8.15 10.39 0.15
CA ALA A 88 -9.42 9.75 -0.17
C ALA A 88 -9.24 8.62 -1.19
N ALA A 89 -9.85 7.47 -0.92
CA ALA A 89 -9.86 6.32 -1.81
C ALA A 89 -10.87 6.54 -2.94
N PRO A 90 -10.45 6.50 -4.22
CA PRO A 90 -11.39 6.54 -5.33
C PRO A 90 -12.19 5.23 -5.42
N GLY A 91 -13.32 5.26 -6.13
CA GLY A 91 -14.21 4.09 -6.28
C GLY A 91 -13.55 2.92 -7.01
N ASP A 92 -12.61 3.22 -7.91
CA ASP A 92 -11.85 2.31 -8.76
C ASP A 92 -10.41 2.07 -8.24
N LEU A 93 -10.20 2.22 -6.92
CA LEU A 93 -8.86 2.10 -6.30
C LEU A 93 -8.20 0.74 -6.58
N GLY A 94 -8.99 -0.33 -6.67
CA GLY A 94 -8.50 -1.68 -7.00
C GLY A 94 -7.99 -1.78 -8.43
N GLU A 95 -8.68 -1.17 -9.40
CA GLU A 95 -8.25 -1.13 -10.80
C GLU A 95 -7.02 -0.24 -11.00
N GLN A 96 -6.96 0.92 -10.31
CA GLN A 96 -5.79 1.81 -10.40
C GLN A 96 -4.53 1.21 -9.74
N GLY A 97 -4.71 0.36 -8.72
CA GLY A 97 -3.64 -0.38 -8.06
C GLY A 97 -2.49 0.53 -7.61
N ALA A 98 -1.24 0.13 -7.89
CA ALA A 98 -0.06 0.92 -7.55
C ALA A 98 0.03 2.25 -8.33
N GLY A 99 -0.63 2.37 -9.49
CA GLY A 99 -0.66 3.62 -10.27
C GLY A 99 -1.31 4.78 -9.52
N PHE A 100 -2.31 4.48 -8.67
CA PHE A 100 -2.93 5.47 -7.79
C PHE A 100 -1.89 6.13 -6.85
N LEU A 101 -0.93 5.36 -6.32
CA LEU A 101 0.06 5.87 -5.36
C LEU A 101 0.82 7.06 -5.92
N LEU A 102 1.41 6.87 -7.11
CA LEU A 102 2.23 7.90 -7.76
C LEU A 102 1.37 9.11 -8.15
N ALA A 103 0.18 8.87 -8.70
CA ALA A 103 -0.73 9.94 -9.13
C ALA A 103 -1.27 10.76 -7.96
N ALA A 104 -1.53 10.13 -6.81
CA ALA A 104 -1.98 10.80 -5.59
C ALA A 104 -0.83 11.54 -4.90
N ALA A 105 0.34 10.91 -4.77
CA ALA A 105 1.50 11.52 -4.13
C ALA A 105 2.01 12.76 -4.89
N ALA A 106 1.89 12.81 -6.21
CA ALA A 106 2.24 13.99 -7.01
C ALA A 106 1.37 15.22 -6.74
N LYS A 107 0.26 15.08 -5.99
CA LYS A 107 -0.69 16.15 -5.64
C LYS A 107 -0.63 16.56 -4.17
N LEU A 108 0.24 15.92 -3.37
CA LEU A 108 0.49 16.22 -1.96
C LEU A 108 1.61 17.25 -1.82
#